data_AF-A4YD53-F1
#
_entry.id   AF-A4YD53-F1
#
_cell.length_a   1.000
_cell.length_b   1.000
_cell.length_c   1.000
_cell.angle_alpha   90.00
_cell.angle_beta   90.00
_cell.angle_gamma   90.00
#
_symmetry.space_group_name_H-M   'P 1'
#
loop_
_entity.id
_entity.type
_entity.pdbx_description
1 polymer ?
#
loop_
_entity_poly.entity_id
_entity_poly.type
_entity_poly.pdbx_seq_one_letter_code
_entity_poly.pdbx_strand_id
1 'polypeptide(L)'
;MKWKVWYGLFYASCVVMASYLVPLWSLVISLGLTYKQYRFMIPEILALFLSYLVTSHFNPLIFTYVMRAFTFINVFLSLSEFLDRVSLVGLVGEKGIPLVITLSYIPLFYQLASDVFFYRRARKLGFSVEKLSRPIVVEMVKIAEDLNKAYEIKLHGKFSRRIDLKPSKYDILPITAGVVTICLSLLIPISLVK
;
A
#
# COMPACT_ATOMS: atom_id res chain seq x y z
N MET A 1 -2.75 -10.57 7.77
CA MET A 1 -3.54 -11.13 6.64
C MET A 1 -2.88 -10.62 5.39
N LYS A 2 -2.53 -11.47 4.42
CA LYS A 2 -1.96 -10.98 3.16
C LYS A 2 -2.80 -11.45 1.99
N TRP A 3 -3.05 -10.56 1.04
CA TRP A 3 -3.78 -10.78 -0.20
C TRP A 3 -2.79 -11.00 -1.33
N LYS A 4 -3.08 -11.94 -2.22
CA LYS A 4 -2.33 -12.05 -3.47
C LYS A 4 -2.61 -10.81 -4.33
N VAL A 5 -1.60 -10.33 -5.05
CA VAL A 5 -1.70 -9.08 -5.83
C VAL A 5 -2.89 -9.07 -6.79
N TRP A 6 -3.18 -10.20 -7.46
CA TRP A 6 -4.32 -10.29 -8.38
C TRP A 6 -5.66 -9.92 -7.73
N TYR A 7 -5.92 -10.40 -6.52
CA TYR A 7 -7.16 -10.09 -5.81
C TYR A 7 -7.16 -8.70 -5.21
N GLY A 8 -5.99 -8.19 -4.80
CA GLY A 8 -5.83 -6.78 -4.42
C GLY A 8 -6.13 -5.84 -5.59
N LEU A 9 -5.60 -6.13 -6.78
CA LEU A 9 -5.87 -5.37 -8.00
C LEU A 9 -7.34 -5.46 -8.42
N PHE A 10 -7.93 -6.65 -8.32
CA PHE A 10 -9.36 -6.82 -8.56
C PHE A 10 -10.19 -5.92 -7.64
N TYR A 11 -9.97 -6.00 -6.33
CA TYR A 11 -10.61 -5.13 -5.35
C TYR A 11 -10.43 -3.65 -5.69
N ALA A 12 -9.20 -3.21 -5.96
CA ALA A 12 -8.90 -1.82 -6.30
C ALA A 12 -9.66 -1.37 -7.55
N SER A 13 -9.68 -2.19 -8.61
CA SER A 13 -10.42 -1.89 -9.83
C SER A 13 -11.91 -1.76 -9.58
N CYS A 14 -12.50 -2.65 -8.79
CA CYS A 14 -13.92 -2.61 -8.44
C CYS A 14 -14.29 -1.36 -7.65
N VAL A 15 -13.48 -1.00 -6.64
CA VAL A 15 -13.74 0.18 -5.80
C VAL A 15 -13.55 1.47 -6.60
N VAL A 16 -12.53 1.55 -7.46
CA VAL A 16 -12.32 2.71 -8.34
C VAL A 16 -13.48 2.87 -9.31
N MET A 17 -13.92 1.81 -9.97
CA MET A 17 -15.10 1.86 -10.85
C MET A 17 -16.36 2.28 -10.09
N ALA A 18 -16.58 1.70 -8.90
CA ALA A 18 -17.71 2.07 -8.03
C ALA A 18 -17.65 3.55 -7.61
N SER A 19 -16.47 4.10 -7.39
CA SER A 19 -16.25 5.50 -7.02
C SER A 19 -16.67 6.49 -8.12
N TYR A 20 -16.61 6.06 -9.39
CA TYR A 20 -17.14 6.83 -10.51
C TYR A 20 -18.67 6.79 -10.59
N LEU A 21 -19.29 5.66 -10.23
CA LEU A 21 -20.74 5.49 -10.20
C LEU A 21 -21.36 6.21 -8.99
N VAL A 22 -21.01 5.76 -7.77
CA VAL A 22 -21.54 6.26 -6.50
C VAL A 22 -20.40 6.33 -5.47
N PRO A 23 -19.83 7.52 -5.21
CA PRO A 23 -18.62 7.65 -4.38
C PRO A 23 -18.86 7.26 -2.91
N LEU A 24 -20.09 7.38 -2.39
CA LEU A 24 -20.41 7.10 -1.00
C LEU A 24 -20.13 5.63 -0.61
N TRP A 25 -20.66 4.68 -1.39
CA TRP A 25 -20.47 3.25 -1.11
C TRP A 25 -19.02 2.82 -1.23
N SER A 26 -18.31 3.35 -2.25
CA SER A 26 -16.88 3.11 -2.42
C SER A 26 -16.07 3.60 -1.21
N LEU A 27 -16.45 4.75 -0.63
CA LEU A 27 -15.77 5.34 0.51
C LEU A 27 -16.02 4.54 1.78
N VAL A 28 -17.27 4.18 2.07
CA VAL A 28 -17.64 3.40 3.26
C VAL A 28 -16.94 2.04 3.28
N ILE A 29 -16.92 1.34 2.14
CA ILE A 29 -16.29 0.02 2.07
C ILE A 29 -14.76 0.14 2.17
N SER A 30 -14.17 1.16 1.54
CA SER A 30 -12.73 1.42 1.66
C SER A 30 -12.31 1.76 3.10
N LEU A 31 -13.12 2.54 3.83
CA LEU A 31 -12.93 2.87 5.25
C LEU A 31 -13.08 1.64 6.16
N GLY A 32 -14.05 0.77 5.87
CA GLY A 32 -14.24 -0.45 6.64
C GLY A 32 -13.02 -1.37 6.60
N LEU A 33 -12.33 -1.40 5.46
CA LEU A 33 -11.10 -2.19 5.26
C LEU A 33 -9.87 -1.56 5.93
N THR A 34 -9.81 -0.23 6.03
CA THR A 34 -8.72 0.49 6.73
C THR A 34 -8.97 0.66 8.23
N TYR A 35 -10.07 0.12 8.78
CA TYR A 35 -10.46 0.27 10.20
C TYR A 35 -9.36 -0.09 11.22
N LYS A 36 -8.50 -1.06 10.89
CA LYS A 36 -7.38 -1.44 11.78
C LYS A 36 -6.38 -0.30 12.00
N GLN A 37 -6.34 0.67 11.09
CA GLN A 37 -5.55 1.89 11.18
C GLN A 37 -6.36 3.04 11.77
N TYR A 38 -7.04 2.82 12.90
CA TYR A 38 -7.95 3.78 13.56
C TYR A 38 -7.36 5.21 13.73
N ARG A 39 -6.03 5.32 13.82
CA ARG A 39 -5.30 6.60 13.91
C ARG A 39 -5.46 7.48 12.66
N PHE A 40 -5.68 6.88 11.49
CA PHE A 40 -5.93 7.59 10.23
C PHE A 40 -7.42 7.82 9.97
N MET A 41 -8.30 6.99 10.53
CA MET A 41 -9.75 7.08 10.32
C MET A 41 -10.36 8.35 10.93
N ILE A 42 -9.97 8.72 12.15
CA ILE A 42 -10.48 9.91 12.84
C ILE A 42 -10.19 11.20 12.05
N PRO A 43 -8.93 11.51 11.68
CA PRO A 43 -8.63 12.72 10.93
C PRO A 43 -9.27 12.70 9.53
N GLU A 44 -9.42 11.52 8.91
CA GLU A 44 -10.11 11.39 7.62
C GLU A 44 -11.60 11.74 7.70
N ILE A 45 -12.33 11.20 8.68
CA ILE A 45 -13.75 11.53 8.89
C ILE A 45 -13.90 13.03 9.19
N LEU A 46 -13.03 13.57 10.03
CA LEU A 46 -13.05 14.98 10.38
C LEU A 46 -12.75 15.88 9.16
N ALA A 47 -11.81 15.47 8.31
CA ALA A 47 -11.51 16.15 7.05
C ALA A 47 -12.67 16.06 6.05
N LEU A 48 -13.35 14.92 5.94
CA LEU A 48 -14.54 14.77 5.11
C LEU A 48 -15.69 15.65 5.61
N PHE A 49 -15.90 15.73 6.93
CA PHE A 49 -16.91 16.58 7.53
C PHE A 49 -16.63 18.07 7.28
N LEU A 50 -15.40 18.53 7.54
CA LEU A 50 -14.97 19.89 7.21
C LEU A 50 -15.13 20.17 5.71
N SER A 51 -14.72 19.24 4.87
CA SER A 51 -14.84 19.37 3.42
C SER A 51 -16.30 19.51 3.00
N TYR A 52 -17.21 18.72 3.58
CA TYR A 52 -18.65 18.81 3.33
C TYR A 52 -19.21 20.19 3.71
N LEU A 53 -18.86 20.70 4.91
CA LEU A 53 -19.32 22.03 5.34
C LEU A 53 -18.88 23.13 4.37
N VAL A 54 -17.62 23.09 3.92
CA VAL A 54 -17.09 24.08 2.97
C VAL A 54 -17.75 23.92 1.60
N THR A 55 -17.80 22.70 1.06
CA THR A 55 -18.31 22.49 -0.32
C THR A 55 -19.82 22.63 -0.44
N SER A 56 -20.58 22.39 0.63
CA SER A 56 -22.02 22.68 0.67
C SER A 56 -22.33 24.15 0.41
N HIS A 57 -21.45 25.07 0.83
CA HIS A 57 -21.64 26.50 0.63
C HIS A 57 -21.22 27.01 -0.75
N PHE A 58 -20.19 26.41 -1.37
CA PHE A 58 -19.64 26.91 -2.63
C PHE A 58 -20.14 26.15 -3.87
N ASN A 59 -19.93 24.83 -3.91
CA ASN A 59 -20.24 23.98 -5.06
C ASN A 59 -20.33 22.52 -4.59
N PRO A 60 -21.54 21.93 -4.55
CA PRO A 60 -21.71 20.61 -3.95
C PRO A 60 -21.06 19.51 -4.81
N LEU A 61 -20.87 19.73 -6.11
CA LEU A 61 -20.18 18.80 -7.00
C LEU A 61 -18.72 18.55 -6.58
N ILE A 62 -18.03 19.54 -5.99
CA ILE A 62 -16.64 19.40 -5.54
C ILE A 62 -16.52 18.33 -4.45
N PHE A 63 -17.56 18.18 -3.62
CA PHE A 63 -17.58 17.17 -2.57
C PHE A 63 -17.43 15.74 -3.12
N THR A 64 -17.99 15.46 -4.31
CA THR A 64 -17.85 14.15 -4.95
C THR A 64 -16.39 13.85 -5.30
N TYR A 65 -15.63 14.83 -5.77
CA TYR A 65 -14.21 14.67 -6.07
C TYR A 65 -13.37 14.48 -4.79
N VAL A 66 -13.72 15.17 -3.71
CA VAL A 66 -13.07 14.98 -2.40
C VAL A 66 -13.29 13.54 -1.91
N MET A 67 -14.53 13.03 -1.96
CA MET A 67 -14.82 11.64 -1.61
C MET A 67 -14.00 10.65 -2.45
N ARG A 68 -13.89 10.88 -3.77
CA ARG A 68 -13.07 10.04 -4.66
C ARG A 68 -11.60 10.06 -4.25
N ALA A 69 -11.04 11.22 -3.94
CA ALA A 69 -9.64 11.33 -3.50
C ALA A 69 -9.37 10.49 -2.24
N PHE A 70 -10.26 10.58 -1.23
CA PHE A 70 -10.16 9.76 -0.04
C PHE A 70 -10.31 8.26 -0.33
N THR A 71 -11.20 7.87 -1.24
CA THR A 71 -11.31 6.46 -1.67
C THR A 71 -10.00 5.93 -2.26
N PHE A 72 -9.30 6.74 -3.07
CA PHE A 72 -8.02 6.34 -3.67
C PHE A 72 -6.92 6.22 -2.61
N ILE A 73 -6.89 7.13 -1.64
CA ILE A 73 -5.96 7.05 -0.51
C ILE A 73 -6.22 5.76 0.29
N ASN A 74 -7.48 5.42 0.58
CA ASN A 74 -7.82 4.20 1.31
C ASN A 74 -7.50 2.92 0.55
N VAL A 75 -7.76 2.89 -0.76
CA VAL A 75 -7.36 1.77 -1.62
C VAL A 75 -5.83 1.62 -1.63
N PHE A 76 -5.09 2.73 -1.69
CA PHE A 76 -3.64 2.70 -1.60
C PHE A 76 -3.14 2.17 -0.24
N LEU A 77 -3.69 2.66 0.87
CA LEU A 77 -3.33 2.22 2.23
C LEU A 77 -3.64 0.74 2.46
N SER A 78 -4.83 0.29 2.04
CA SER A 78 -5.24 -1.11 2.17
C SER A 78 -4.35 -2.05 1.33
N LEU A 79 -4.01 -1.67 0.10
CA LEU A 79 -3.04 -2.42 -0.71
C LEU A 79 -1.65 -2.42 -0.05
N SER A 80 -1.17 -1.29 0.45
CA SER A 80 0.15 -1.21 1.10
C SER A 80 0.27 -2.15 2.32
N GLU A 81 -0.80 -2.25 3.12
CA GLU A 81 -0.80 -3.10 4.33
C GLU A 81 -1.02 -4.59 4.01
N PHE A 82 -1.99 -4.90 3.16
CA PHE A 82 -2.44 -6.27 2.97
C PHE A 82 -1.78 -6.98 1.78
N LEU A 83 -1.05 -6.32 0.89
CA LEU A 83 -0.52 -6.98 -0.30
C LEU A 83 0.69 -7.88 -0.01
N ASP A 84 0.63 -9.11 -0.51
CA ASP A 84 1.75 -10.03 -0.39
C ASP A 84 2.87 -9.67 -1.36
N ARG A 85 3.97 -9.16 -0.81
CA ARG A 85 5.19 -8.79 -1.56
C ARG A 85 5.73 -9.94 -2.39
N VAL A 86 5.58 -11.19 -1.94
CA VAL A 86 6.07 -12.37 -2.68
C VAL A 86 5.23 -12.61 -3.94
N SER A 87 3.94 -12.30 -3.89
CA SER A 87 3.04 -12.43 -5.04
C SER A 87 3.32 -11.39 -6.14
N LEU A 88 4.03 -10.29 -5.85
CA LEU A 88 4.50 -9.34 -6.88
C LEU A 88 5.45 -9.99 -7.89
N VAL A 89 6.28 -10.94 -7.43
CA VAL A 89 7.18 -11.70 -8.32
C VAL A 89 6.38 -12.53 -9.33
N GLY A 90 5.17 -12.98 -8.97
CA GLY A 90 4.29 -13.69 -9.89
C GLY A 90 3.73 -12.82 -11.03
N LEU A 91 3.71 -11.50 -10.86
CA LEU A 91 3.22 -10.54 -11.87
C LEU A 91 4.34 -10.00 -12.75
N VAL A 92 5.46 -9.61 -12.13
CA VAL A 92 6.57 -8.93 -12.82
C VAL A 92 7.66 -9.92 -13.26
N GLY A 93 7.54 -11.19 -12.87
CA GLY A 93 8.52 -12.24 -13.16
C GLY A 93 9.89 -11.93 -12.54
N GLU A 94 10.96 -12.35 -13.22
CA GLU A 94 12.34 -12.13 -12.80
C GLU A 94 12.69 -10.65 -12.59
N LYS A 95 12.08 -9.75 -13.39
CA LYS A 95 12.28 -8.30 -13.27
C LYS A 95 11.75 -7.73 -11.95
N GLY A 96 10.86 -8.45 -11.27
CA GLY A 96 10.33 -8.06 -9.96
C GLY A 96 11.22 -8.47 -8.78
N ILE A 97 12.23 -9.31 -8.99
CA ILE A 97 13.11 -9.82 -7.93
C ILE A 97 13.86 -8.68 -7.23
N PRO A 98 14.51 -7.72 -7.95
CA PRO A 98 15.19 -6.60 -7.31
C PRO A 98 14.23 -5.78 -6.43
N LEU A 99 12.98 -5.59 -6.86
CA LEU A 99 11.97 -4.83 -6.13
C LEU A 99 11.51 -5.55 -4.85
N VAL A 100 11.39 -6.87 -4.88
CA VAL A 100 11.04 -7.63 -3.67
C VAL A 100 12.21 -7.69 -2.69
N ILE A 101 13.45 -7.78 -3.19
CA ILE A 101 14.65 -7.71 -2.37
C ILE A 101 14.70 -6.34 -1.69
N THR A 102 14.61 -5.23 -2.44
CA THR A 102 14.67 -3.89 -1.84
C THR A 102 13.58 -3.70 -0.78
N LEU A 103 12.32 -4.06 -1.08
CA LEU A 103 11.22 -3.98 -0.11
C LEU A 103 11.46 -4.82 1.15
N SER A 104 12.15 -5.96 1.04
CA SER A 104 12.46 -6.83 2.18
C SER A 104 13.60 -6.27 3.05
N TYR A 105 14.56 -5.57 2.45
CA TYR A 105 15.71 -4.99 3.15
C TYR A 105 15.48 -3.55 3.66
N ILE A 106 14.44 -2.84 3.21
CA ILE A 106 14.07 -1.50 3.72
C ILE A 106 14.04 -1.42 5.25
N PRO A 107 13.37 -2.33 6.00
CA PRO A 107 13.33 -2.26 7.45
C PRO A 107 14.72 -2.38 8.09
N LEU A 108 15.57 -3.23 7.53
CA LEU A 108 16.94 -3.43 8.01
C LEU A 108 17.80 -2.19 7.77
N PHE A 109 17.71 -1.57 6.59
CA PHE A 109 18.42 -0.32 6.31
C PHE A 109 17.90 0.85 7.14
N TYR A 110 16.60 0.88 7.44
CA TYR A 110 16.04 1.87 8.35
C TYR A 110 16.60 1.72 9.77
N GLN A 111 16.65 0.49 10.30
CA GLN A 111 17.23 0.22 11.60
C GLN A 111 18.72 0.60 11.65
N LEU A 112 19.47 0.24 10.61
CA LEU A 112 20.88 0.60 10.51
C LEU A 112 21.07 2.12 10.49
N ALA A 113 20.25 2.84 9.71
CA ALA A 113 20.29 4.30 9.68
C ALA A 113 19.95 4.90 11.05
N SER A 114 18.96 4.35 11.76
CA SER A 114 18.60 4.82 13.11
C SER A 114 19.73 4.57 14.11
N ASP A 115 20.40 3.42 14.05
CA ASP A 115 21.50 3.07 14.93
C ASP A 115 22.71 3.97 14.68
N VAL A 116 23.09 4.16 13.41
CA VAL A 116 24.15 5.09 13.02
C VAL A 116 23.87 6.50 13.51
N PHE A 117 22.64 6.98 13.35
CA PHE A 117 22.23 8.29 13.85
C PHE A 117 22.30 8.38 15.38
N PHE A 118 21.80 7.35 16.07
CA PHE A 118 21.82 7.27 17.52
C PHE A 118 23.25 7.29 18.09
N TYR A 119 24.15 6.45 17.56
CA TYR A 119 25.54 6.39 18.02
C TYR A 119 26.31 7.68 17.75
N ARG A 120 26.05 8.36 16.63
CA ARG A 120 26.66 9.67 16.36
C ARG A 120 26.17 10.73 17.32
N ARG A 121 24.86 10.75 17.59
CA ARG A 121 24.25 11.66 18.57
C ARG A 121 24.83 11.43 19.97
N ALA A 122 24.99 10.18 20.38
CA ALA A 122 25.61 9.82 21.65
C ALA A 122 27.06 10.34 21.76
N ARG A 123 27.81 10.35 20.65
CA ARG A 123 29.18 10.88 20.56
C ARG A 123 29.24 12.41 20.38
N LYS A 124 28.11 13.13 20.44
CA LYS A 124 28.03 14.59 20.22
C LYS A 124 28.67 15.06 18.90
N LEU A 125 28.66 14.20 17.88
CA LEU A 125 29.17 14.55 16.56
C LEU A 125 28.12 15.37 15.80
N GLY A 126 28.52 16.51 15.22
CA GLY A 126 27.63 17.35 14.40
C GLY A 126 27.03 16.60 13.20
N PHE A 127 25.89 17.07 12.70
CA PHE A 127 25.24 16.49 11.53
C PHE A 127 26.08 16.71 10.28
N SER A 128 26.39 15.62 9.56
CA SER A 128 27.09 15.66 8.28
C SER A 128 26.62 14.48 7.46
N VAL A 129 26.05 14.77 6.28
CA VAL A 129 25.44 13.79 5.37
C VAL A 129 26.47 12.77 4.90
N GLU A 130 27.66 13.22 4.53
CA GLU A 130 28.76 12.35 4.08
C GLU A 130 29.18 11.36 5.17
N LYS A 131 29.42 11.86 6.39
CA LYS A 131 29.80 11.02 7.53
C LYS A 131 28.67 10.11 8.01
N LEU A 132 27.42 10.40 7.67
CA LEU A 132 26.25 9.59 8.04
C LEU A 132 26.00 8.50 7.01
N SER A 133 26.09 8.85 5.72
CA SER A 133 25.88 7.93 4.60
C SER A 133 26.98 6.90 4.47
N ARG A 134 28.24 7.24 4.75
CA ARG A 134 29.38 6.32 4.61
C ARG A 134 29.20 4.95 5.29
N PRO A 135 28.88 4.85 6.60
CA PRO A 135 28.65 3.54 7.22
C PRO A 135 27.42 2.82 6.66
N ILE A 136 26.38 3.55 6.27
CA ILE A 136 25.17 2.98 5.67
C ILE A 136 25.48 2.34 4.32
N VAL A 137 26.21 3.05 3.46
CA VAL A 137 26.61 2.57 2.13
C VAL A 137 27.53 1.36 2.23
N VAL A 138 28.50 1.37 3.16
CA VAL A 138 29.40 0.23 3.37
C VAL A 138 28.62 -1.03 3.75
N GLU A 139 27.67 -0.95 4.68
CA GLU A 139 26.88 -2.12 5.04
C GLU A 139 25.94 -2.55 3.91
N MET A 140 25.36 -1.61 3.17
CA MET A 140 24.55 -1.92 1.98
C MET A 140 25.34 -2.71 0.93
N VAL A 141 26.59 -2.30 0.65
CA VAL A 141 27.46 -3.00 -0.30
C VAL A 141 27.82 -4.41 0.20
N LYS A 142 28.16 -4.54 1.48
CA LYS A 142 28.45 -5.84 2.08
C LYS A 142 27.26 -6.80 2.00
N ILE A 143 26.07 -6.32 2.34
CA ILE A 143 24.83 -7.10 2.24
C ILE A 143 24.57 -7.52 0.80
N ALA A 144 24.78 -6.63 -0.18
CA ALA A 144 24.61 -6.95 -1.59
C ALA A 144 25.58 -8.05 -2.05
N GLU A 145 26.84 -8.01 -1.59
CA GLU A 145 27.85 -9.03 -1.91
C GLU A 145 27.48 -10.40 -1.30
N ASP A 146 27.07 -10.41 -0.03
CA ASP A 146 26.61 -11.63 0.65
C ASP A 146 25.35 -12.20 -0.01
N LEU A 147 24.44 -11.33 -0.46
CA LEU A 147 23.27 -11.73 -1.24
C LEU A 147 23.70 -12.40 -2.53
N ASN A 148 24.60 -11.76 -3.29
CA ASN A 148 25.06 -12.28 -4.58
C ASN A 148 25.68 -13.67 -4.42
N LYS A 149 26.57 -13.85 -3.42
CA LYS A 149 27.14 -15.17 -3.09
C LYS A 149 26.05 -16.19 -2.76
N ALA A 150 25.07 -15.82 -1.95
CA ALA A 150 23.98 -16.72 -1.58
C ALA A 150 23.09 -17.10 -2.79
N TYR A 151 22.86 -16.17 -3.71
CA TYR A 151 22.12 -16.41 -4.95
C TYR A 151 22.90 -17.32 -5.92
N GLU A 152 24.20 -17.05 -6.12
CA GLU A 152 25.05 -17.90 -6.95
C GLU A 152 25.12 -19.34 -6.42
N ILE A 153 25.18 -19.52 -5.10
CA ILE A 153 25.21 -20.85 -4.47
C ILE A 153 23.86 -21.58 -4.54
N LYS A 154 22.72 -20.87 -4.44
CA LYS A 154 21.38 -21.48 -4.33
C LYS A 154 20.55 -21.52 -5.61
N LEU A 155 20.83 -20.66 -6.59
CA LEU A 155 19.95 -20.39 -7.73
C LEU A 155 20.64 -20.57 -9.09
N HIS A 156 21.46 -21.61 -9.23
CA HIS A 156 21.85 -22.12 -10.55
C HIS A 156 20.61 -22.70 -11.28
N GLY A 157 19.81 -21.83 -11.90
CA GLY A 157 18.66 -22.22 -12.72
C GLY A 157 17.80 -21.04 -13.18
N LYS A 158 17.15 -21.18 -14.34
CA LYS A 158 16.16 -20.21 -14.85
C LYS A 158 15.01 -20.10 -13.84
N PHE A 159 14.66 -18.89 -13.41
CA PHE A 159 13.60 -18.67 -12.43
C PHE A 159 12.24 -18.79 -13.14
N SER A 160 11.66 -19.98 -13.10
CA SER A 160 10.32 -20.26 -13.61
C SER A 160 9.36 -20.49 -12.45
N ARG A 161 8.80 -19.42 -11.89
CA ARG A 161 7.72 -19.54 -10.90
C ARG A 161 6.36 -19.60 -11.61
N ARG A 162 5.62 -20.70 -11.45
CA ARG A 162 4.23 -20.79 -11.90
C ARG A 162 3.34 -19.85 -11.09
N ILE A 163 2.49 -19.10 -11.78
CA ILE A 163 1.50 -18.21 -11.17
C ILE A 163 0.45 -19.09 -10.47
N ASP A 164 0.34 -18.96 -9.15
CA ASP A 164 -0.69 -19.65 -8.38
C ASP A 164 -1.92 -18.75 -8.20
N LEU A 165 -2.93 -18.99 -9.02
CA LEU A 165 -4.22 -18.27 -9.06
C LEU A 165 -5.25 -18.84 -8.08
N LYS A 166 -4.92 -19.82 -7.23
CA LYS A 166 -5.89 -20.36 -6.28
C LYS A 166 -6.12 -19.38 -5.13
N PRO A 167 -7.36 -19.00 -4.79
CA PRO A 167 -7.62 -18.06 -3.71
C PRO A 167 -7.28 -18.66 -2.34
N SER A 168 -6.57 -17.89 -1.52
CA SER A 168 -6.38 -18.18 -0.11
C SER A 168 -7.64 -17.80 0.69
N LYS A 169 -7.78 -18.33 1.91
CA LYS A 169 -8.86 -17.92 2.84
C LYS A 169 -8.89 -16.41 3.06
N TYR A 170 -7.74 -15.74 2.97
CA TYR A 170 -7.62 -14.28 3.13
C TYR A 170 -7.97 -13.49 1.87
N ASP A 171 -7.94 -14.13 0.68
CA ASP A 171 -8.26 -13.50 -0.61
C ASP A 171 -9.77 -13.42 -0.85
N ILE A 172 -10.57 -14.16 -0.08
CA ILE A 172 -12.04 -14.08 -0.15
C ILE A 172 -12.52 -12.67 0.21
N LEU A 173 -11.86 -12.03 1.18
CA LEU A 173 -12.24 -10.73 1.71
C LEU A 173 -12.12 -9.58 0.67
N PRO A 174 -11.01 -9.39 -0.07
CA PRO A 174 -10.95 -8.39 -1.13
C PRO A 174 -11.91 -8.70 -2.29
N ILE A 175 -12.14 -9.99 -2.61
CA ILE A 175 -13.09 -10.39 -3.65
C ILE A 175 -14.51 -9.99 -3.26
N THR A 176 -14.97 -10.38 -2.07
CA THR A 176 -16.33 -10.07 -1.61
C THR A 176 -16.53 -8.58 -1.44
N ALA A 177 -15.56 -7.86 -0.85
CA ALA A 177 -15.63 -6.42 -0.71
C ALA A 177 -15.75 -5.71 -2.06
N GLY A 178 -14.94 -6.08 -3.05
CA GLY A 178 -15.02 -5.50 -4.40
C GLY A 178 -16.38 -5.72 -5.06
N VAL A 179 -16.88 -6.96 -5.03
CA VAL A 179 -18.19 -7.33 -5.61
C VAL A 179 -19.33 -6.58 -4.91
N VAL A 180 -19.35 -6.58 -3.58
CA VAL A 180 -20.37 -5.88 -2.78
C VAL A 180 -20.36 -4.39 -3.08
N THR A 181 -19.19 -3.77 -3.26
CA THR A 181 -19.08 -2.35 -3.59
C THR A 181 -19.75 -2.02 -4.92
N ILE A 182 -19.51 -2.84 -5.96
CA ILE A 182 -20.14 -2.66 -7.27
C ILE A 182 -21.65 -2.87 -7.16
N CYS A 183 -22.09 -3.95 -6.52
CA CYS A 183 -23.51 -4.27 -6.38
C CYS A 183 -24.27 -3.14 -5.67
N LEU A 184 -23.73 -2.61 -4.56
CA LEU A 184 -24.35 -1.50 -3.84
C LEU A 184 -24.38 -0.21 -4.66
N SER A 185 -23.31 0.06 -5.41
CA SER A 185 -23.23 1.25 -6.26
C SER A 185 -24.21 1.20 -7.43
N LEU A 186 -24.56 0.01 -7.92
CA LEU A 186 -25.54 -0.18 -9.00
C LEU A 186 -26.98 -0.23 -8.49
N LEU A 187 -27.23 -0.93 -7.38
CA LEU A 187 -28.58 -1.14 -6.86
C LEU A 187 -29.13 0.07 -6.11
N ILE A 188 -28.26 0.83 -5.45
CA ILE A 188 -28.66 1.92 -4.55
C ILE A 188 -27.88 3.19 -4.91
N PRO A 189 -28.29 3.92 -5.96
CA PRO A 189 -27.66 5.17 -6.36
C PRO A 189 -28.02 6.31 -5.40
N ILE A 190 -27.38 6.33 -4.22
CA ILE A 190 -27.46 7.46 -3.30
C ILE A 190 -26.40 8.48 -3.70
N SER A 191 -26.81 9.56 -4.37
CA SER A 191 -25.97 10.76 -4.45
C SER A 191 -26.30 11.69 -3.29
N LEU A 192 -25.28 12.08 -2.53
CA LEU A 192 -25.39 13.12 -1.49
C LEU A 192 -25.52 14.53 -2.08
N VAL A 193 -25.37 14.64 -3.40
CA VAL A 193 -25.37 15.88 -4.17
C VAL A 193 -26.34 15.70 -5.34
N LYS A 194 -27.41 16.49 -5.37
CA LYS A 194 -28.27 16.67 -6.53
C LYS A 194 -27.75 17.83 -7.37
#